data_AF-A0A351BGH1-F1
#
_entry.id   AF-A0A351BGH1-F1
#
_cell.length_a   1.000
_cell.length_b   1.000
_cell.length_c   1.000
_cell.angle_alpha   90.00
_cell.angle_beta   90.00
_cell.angle_gamma   90.00
#
_symmetry.space_group_name_H-M   'P 1'
#
loop_
_entity.id
_entity.type
_entity.pdbx_description
1 polymer ?
#
loop_
_entity_poly.entity_id
_entity_poly.type
_entity_poly.pdbx_seq_one_letter_code
_entity_poly.pdbx_strand_id
1 'polypeptide(L)'
;RGCDDAALERLCGALPADWQAGSALFAPEPGMAGTDRLAVDRSLSRARCVALLVSPPGLARLRENTTAGDGLSRMLAARLGGYALLLDGVQAADLPASWPPATASFRVGEWLAAGGTAVGGEIAHLIAAFPGAAPAHRDIDNPHLVGLAYSVLAMTRDEARAIAERPELVRDELGRKPYEFLQSVIAGLSSKGDWVSFYGTCRHDWQPFGGGSVKALLEELVATINEQRVVPKRDQSALLGNHIRLRYYPFEPDAFRQDAPDWPLLAAMRGRGCLVLVDELSTLHPALHGKGNVFLSDPAVTVATLSGLDPAVCSLESLVDSPLRIDMLVDRFSNKLDPRCELAINSRARARRWLRQSLPEALAGSEAQGADPNRREEFRKGLLGGL
;
A
#
# COMPACT_ATOMS: atom_id res chain seq x y z
N ARG A 1 20.90 -2.83 10.34
CA ARG A 1 21.99 -3.46 11.12
C ARG A 1 23.24 -3.49 10.25
N GLY A 2 24.41 -3.12 10.80
CA GLY A 2 25.64 -2.93 10.02
C GLY A 2 26.05 -1.47 9.84
N CYS A 3 25.22 -0.53 10.29
CA CYS A 3 25.65 0.81 10.67
C CYS A 3 25.96 0.79 12.17
N ASP A 4 26.84 1.68 12.63
CA ASP A 4 27.07 1.91 14.06
C ASP A 4 25.78 2.45 14.70
N ASP A 5 25.31 1.82 15.79
CA ASP A 5 24.09 2.27 16.49
C ASP A 5 24.26 3.70 17.01
N ALA A 6 25.49 4.09 17.38
CA ALA A 6 25.81 5.46 17.78
C ALA A 6 25.64 6.47 16.63
N ALA A 7 25.87 6.05 15.37
CA ALA A 7 25.64 6.90 14.21
C ALA A 7 24.13 7.16 14.00
N LEU A 8 23.30 6.15 14.22
CA LEU A 8 21.85 6.26 14.10
C LEU A 8 21.26 7.13 15.21
N GLU A 9 21.67 6.92 16.46
CA GLU A 9 21.27 7.76 17.60
C GLU A 9 21.67 9.21 17.38
N ARG A 10 22.89 9.45 16.88
CA ARG A 10 23.38 10.79 16.59
C ARG A 10 22.60 11.46 15.46
N LEU A 11 22.28 10.75 14.37
CA LEU A 11 21.41 11.26 13.32
C LEU A 11 20.05 11.66 13.89
N CYS A 12 19.39 10.77 14.64
CA CYS A 12 18.10 11.05 15.23
C CYS A 12 18.14 12.24 16.21
N GLY A 13 19.19 12.34 17.03
CA GLY A 13 19.35 13.44 18.01
C GLY A 13 19.74 14.78 17.39
N ALA A 14 20.26 14.79 16.16
CA ALA A 14 20.62 16.03 15.45
C ALA A 14 19.46 16.62 14.64
N LEU A 15 18.35 15.89 14.49
CA LEU A 15 17.17 16.39 13.79
C LEU A 15 16.43 17.45 14.61
N PRO A 16 15.71 18.37 13.97
CA PRO A 16 14.92 19.39 14.65
C PRO A 16 13.94 18.78 15.66
N ALA A 17 13.64 19.48 16.75
CA ALA A 17 12.78 18.96 17.82
C ALA A 17 11.32 18.68 17.38
N ASP A 18 10.87 19.34 16.33
CA ASP A 18 9.58 19.11 15.66
C ASP A 18 9.58 17.84 14.78
N TRP A 19 10.75 17.27 14.49
CA TRP A 19 10.88 15.98 13.81
C TRP A 19 10.92 14.86 14.84
N GLN A 20 9.84 14.08 14.92
CA GLN A 20 9.81 12.87 15.72
C GLN A 20 10.47 11.71 14.95
N ALA A 21 11.80 11.63 15.03
CA ALA A 21 12.57 10.59 14.37
C ALA A 21 12.45 9.25 15.10
N GLY A 22 11.95 8.23 14.39
CA GLY A 22 12.00 6.84 14.83
C GLY A 22 13.08 6.08 14.07
N SER A 23 13.70 5.10 14.72
CA SER A 23 14.65 4.19 14.09
C SER A 23 14.08 2.77 14.02
N ALA A 24 14.42 2.05 12.96
CA ALA A 24 14.11 0.63 12.82
C ALA A 24 15.32 -0.07 12.21
N LEU A 25 15.79 -1.12 12.88
CA LEU A 25 16.92 -1.91 12.40
C LEU A 25 16.42 -3.00 11.45
N PHE A 26 17.22 -3.23 10.39
CA PHE A 26 17.01 -4.34 9.46
C PHE A 26 18.26 -5.20 9.30
N ALA A 27 18.09 -6.51 9.41
CA ALA A 27 19.07 -7.54 9.07
C ALA A 27 18.52 -8.39 7.90
N PRO A 28 19.28 -8.60 6.83
CA PRO A 28 18.82 -9.41 5.71
C PRO A 28 18.91 -10.93 5.96
N GLU A 29 19.53 -11.37 7.06
CA GLU A 29 19.70 -12.78 7.36
C GLU A 29 18.36 -13.48 7.66
N PRO A 30 18.12 -14.71 7.16
CA PRO A 30 16.81 -15.37 7.21
C PRO A 30 16.17 -15.46 8.60
N GLY A 31 16.98 -15.63 9.65
CA GLY A 31 16.49 -15.73 11.04
C GLY A 31 15.98 -14.42 11.65
N MET A 32 16.33 -13.27 11.05
CA MET A 32 15.96 -11.94 11.55
C MET A 32 15.14 -11.12 10.54
N ALA A 33 15.27 -11.41 9.24
CA ALA A 33 14.66 -10.61 8.18
C ALA A 33 13.14 -10.45 8.34
N GLY A 34 12.42 -11.51 8.71
CA GLY A 34 10.97 -11.44 8.90
C GLY A 34 10.57 -10.55 10.09
N THR A 35 11.22 -10.72 11.24
CA THR A 35 10.93 -9.92 12.44
C THR A 35 11.31 -8.45 12.27
N ASP A 36 12.49 -8.19 11.69
CA ASP A 36 12.96 -6.83 11.43
C ASP A 36 12.09 -6.16 10.36
N ARG A 37 11.65 -6.87 9.32
CA ARG A 37 10.73 -6.34 8.30
C ARG A 37 9.38 -5.95 8.90
N LEU A 38 8.83 -6.75 9.82
CA LEU A 38 7.60 -6.39 10.55
C LEU A 38 7.80 -5.15 11.42
N ALA A 39 8.96 -5.04 12.10
CA ALA A 39 9.29 -3.86 12.90
C ALA A 39 9.37 -2.60 12.02
N VAL A 40 10.02 -2.70 10.85
CA VAL A 40 10.06 -1.61 9.85
C VAL A 40 8.65 -1.25 9.38
N ASP A 41 7.79 -2.21 9.00
CA ASP A 41 6.41 -1.92 8.56
C ASP A 41 5.58 -1.22 9.65
N ARG A 42 5.74 -1.62 10.92
CA ARG A 42 5.08 -0.93 12.05
C ARG A 42 5.53 0.52 12.17
N SER A 43 6.83 0.79 12.08
CA SER A 43 7.34 2.17 12.08
C SER A 43 6.85 2.95 10.87
N LEU A 44 6.89 2.33 9.68
CA LEU A 44 6.40 2.95 8.45
C LEU A 44 4.95 3.36 8.58
N SER A 45 4.07 2.53 9.15
CA SER A 45 2.62 2.81 9.25
C SER A 45 2.27 4.14 9.93
N ARG A 46 3.17 4.70 10.73
CA ARG A 46 3.04 6.01 11.40
C ARG A 46 3.95 7.09 10.82
N ALA A 47 4.95 6.70 10.04
CA ALA A 47 5.92 7.61 9.45
C ALA A 47 5.31 8.39 8.26
N ARG A 48 5.77 9.63 8.06
CA ARG A 48 5.41 10.46 6.90
C ARG A 48 6.42 10.32 5.76
N CYS A 49 7.68 10.09 6.12
CA CYS A 49 8.79 9.83 5.22
C CYS A 49 9.68 8.72 5.79
N VAL A 50 10.58 8.19 4.98
CA VAL A 50 11.60 7.25 5.44
C VAL A 50 12.92 7.54 4.75
N ALA A 51 14.00 7.36 5.49
CA ALA A 51 15.36 7.38 4.96
C ALA A 51 16.07 6.08 5.33
N LEU A 52 16.80 5.51 4.37
CA LEU A 52 17.62 4.32 4.56
C LEU A 52 19.08 4.76 4.73
N LEU A 53 19.63 4.58 5.92
CA LEU A 53 21.05 4.75 6.19
C LEU A 53 21.83 3.54 5.66
N VAL A 54 22.79 3.80 4.77
CA VAL A 54 23.62 2.78 4.13
C VAL A 54 25.09 3.08 4.38
N SER A 55 25.73 2.21 5.15
CA SER A 55 27.18 2.15 5.37
C SER A 55 27.82 1.06 4.50
N PRO A 56 29.15 0.99 4.34
CA PRO A 56 29.79 -0.07 3.55
C PRO A 56 29.52 -1.47 4.11
N PRO A 57 29.59 -1.74 5.43
CA PRO A 57 29.22 -3.04 5.99
C PRO A 57 27.73 -3.38 5.81
N GLY A 58 26.85 -2.37 5.92
CA GLY A 58 25.42 -2.55 5.65
C GLY A 58 25.15 -2.94 4.20
N LEU A 59 25.79 -2.26 3.24
CA LEU A 59 25.67 -2.57 1.82
C LEU A 59 26.22 -3.95 1.48
N ALA A 60 27.36 -4.35 2.07
CA ALA A 60 27.93 -5.69 1.86
C ALA A 60 26.93 -6.79 2.25
N ARG A 61 26.30 -6.69 3.43
CA ARG A 61 25.28 -7.65 3.89
C ARG A 61 24.06 -7.70 2.99
N LEU A 62 23.61 -6.55 2.49
CA LEU A 62 22.49 -6.47 1.55
C LEU A 62 22.83 -7.08 0.18
N ARG A 63 24.08 -6.98 -0.27
CA ARG A 63 24.56 -7.61 -1.51
C ARG A 63 24.70 -9.12 -1.38
N GLU A 64 25.07 -9.63 -0.21
CA GLU A 64 25.08 -11.08 0.07
C GLU A 64 23.67 -11.68 0.07
N ASN A 65 22.66 -10.87 0.38
CA ASN A 65 21.26 -11.27 0.51
C ASN A 65 20.34 -10.36 -0.33
N THR A 66 20.58 -10.34 -1.65
CA THR A 66 19.95 -9.40 -2.60
C THR A 66 18.43 -9.37 -2.53
N THR A 67 17.79 -10.54 -2.39
CA THR A 67 16.32 -10.64 -2.31
C THR A 67 15.75 -9.88 -1.11
N ALA A 68 16.40 -9.96 0.04
CA ALA A 68 15.98 -9.24 1.25
C ALA A 68 16.20 -7.73 1.11
N GLY A 69 17.31 -7.31 0.50
CA GLY A 69 17.59 -5.90 0.24
C GLY A 69 16.62 -5.27 -0.77
N ASP A 70 16.35 -5.97 -1.88
CA ASP A 70 15.34 -5.58 -2.86
C ASP A 70 13.93 -5.50 -2.25
N GLY A 71 13.59 -6.48 -1.41
CA GLY A 71 12.33 -6.51 -0.69
C GLY A 71 12.16 -5.31 0.26
N LEU A 72 13.23 -4.94 0.97
CA LEU A 72 13.24 -3.75 1.83
C LEU A 72 13.04 -2.47 1.01
N SER A 73 13.86 -2.23 -0.01
CA SER A 73 13.80 -0.97 -0.80
C SER A 73 12.44 -0.80 -1.50
N ARG A 74 11.88 -1.88 -2.07
CA ARG A 74 10.53 -1.88 -2.64
C ARG A 74 9.46 -1.63 -1.59
N MET A 75 9.59 -2.18 -0.39
CA MET A 75 8.66 -1.91 0.72
C MET A 75 8.69 -0.44 1.12
N LEU A 76 9.88 0.15 1.31
CA LEU A 76 10.02 1.57 1.66
C LEU A 76 9.35 2.46 0.60
N ALA A 77 9.66 2.22 -0.67
CA ALA A 77 9.08 2.96 -1.80
C ALA A 77 7.56 2.80 -1.89
N ALA A 78 7.04 1.58 -1.75
CA ALA A 78 5.60 1.32 -1.89
C ALA A 78 4.76 1.93 -0.75
N ARG A 79 5.27 1.93 0.49
CA ARG A 79 4.52 2.41 1.65
C ARG A 79 4.37 3.93 1.70
N LEU A 80 5.39 4.67 1.27
CA LEU A 80 5.43 6.13 1.41
C LEU A 80 5.52 6.87 0.06
N GLY A 81 5.46 6.15 -1.06
CA GLY A 81 5.63 6.72 -2.39
C GLY A 81 7.07 7.05 -2.76
N GLY A 82 8.03 6.67 -1.91
CA GLY A 82 9.46 6.94 -2.09
C GLY A 82 10.24 6.73 -0.80
N TYR A 83 11.56 6.81 -0.91
CA TYR A 83 12.47 6.80 0.23
C TYR A 83 13.75 7.58 -0.09
N ALA A 84 14.33 8.20 0.93
CA ALA A 84 15.63 8.84 0.82
C ALA A 84 16.76 7.88 1.19
N LEU A 85 17.96 8.15 0.70
CA LEU A 85 19.18 7.48 1.10
C LEU A 85 20.04 8.42 1.95
N LEU A 86 20.53 7.92 3.08
CA LEU A 86 21.61 8.55 3.84
C LEU A 86 22.86 7.69 3.62
N LEU A 87 23.84 8.26 2.91
CA LEU A 87 25.03 7.55 2.48
C LEU A 87 26.18 7.87 3.42
N ASP A 88 26.61 6.86 4.17
CA ASP A 88 27.79 6.89 5.03
C ASP A 88 28.92 6.16 4.30
N GLY A 89 29.87 6.88 3.70
CA GLY A 89 31.01 6.29 3.00
C GLY A 89 30.68 5.45 1.75
N VAL A 90 29.43 5.47 1.26
CA VAL A 90 28.95 4.73 0.09
C VAL A 90 28.62 5.69 -1.06
N GLN A 91 28.90 5.32 -2.30
CA GLN A 91 28.44 6.09 -3.46
C GLN A 91 27.11 5.54 -3.98
N ALA A 92 26.25 6.43 -4.50
CA ALA A 92 24.97 6.02 -5.07
C ALA A 92 25.11 5.03 -6.24
N ALA A 93 26.22 5.11 -6.99
CA ALA A 93 26.53 4.20 -8.10
C ALA A 93 26.84 2.76 -7.62
N ASP A 94 27.16 2.57 -6.34
CA ASP A 94 27.41 1.25 -5.76
C ASP A 94 26.12 0.53 -5.33
N LEU A 95 24.97 1.20 -5.37
CA LEU A 95 23.71 0.59 -4.94
C LEU A 95 23.19 -0.40 -5.99
N PRO A 96 22.47 -1.47 -5.58
CA PRO A 96 21.93 -2.44 -6.53
C PRO A 96 20.98 -1.78 -7.54
N ALA A 97 21.18 -2.04 -8.83
CA ALA A 97 20.35 -1.49 -9.90
C ALA A 97 18.89 -1.99 -9.85
N SER A 98 18.62 -3.09 -9.13
CA SER A 98 17.29 -3.64 -8.86
C SER A 98 16.46 -2.81 -7.88
N TRP A 99 17.09 -1.87 -7.16
CA TRP A 99 16.37 -1.02 -6.21
C TRP A 99 15.57 0.04 -6.96
N PRO A 100 14.34 0.35 -6.50
CA PRO A 100 13.63 1.52 -7.00
C PRO A 100 14.52 2.76 -6.82
N PRO A 101 14.52 3.71 -7.76
CA PRO A 101 15.26 4.95 -7.60
C PRO A 101 14.86 5.66 -6.30
N ALA A 102 15.85 5.98 -5.46
CA ALA A 102 15.60 6.77 -4.27
C ALA A 102 15.12 8.17 -4.67
N THR A 103 14.22 8.74 -3.86
CA THR A 103 13.70 10.08 -4.12
C THR A 103 14.75 11.16 -3.89
N ALA A 104 15.70 10.90 -3.00
CA ALA A 104 16.81 11.78 -2.69
C ALA A 104 17.96 10.97 -2.08
N SER A 105 19.19 11.49 -2.22
CA SER A 105 20.39 10.91 -1.63
C SER A 105 21.19 11.99 -0.95
N PHE A 106 21.52 11.78 0.32
CA PHE A 106 22.28 12.72 1.14
C PHE A 106 23.54 12.02 1.64
N ARG A 107 24.69 12.67 1.47
CA ARG A 107 25.92 12.21 2.11
C ARG A 107 25.92 12.67 3.56
N VAL A 108 26.25 11.76 4.47
CA VAL A 108 26.29 12.01 5.92
C VAL A 108 27.57 11.47 6.57
N GLY A 109 28.44 10.82 5.80
CA GLY A 109 29.60 10.11 6.31
C GLY A 109 30.68 11.03 6.90
N GLU A 110 30.92 12.19 6.30
CA GLU A 110 31.90 13.15 6.83
C GLU A 110 31.42 13.72 8.17
N TRP A 111 30.13 14.08 8.25
CA TRP A 111 29.54 14.56 9.49
C TRP A 111 29.52 13.49 10.59
N LEU A 112 29.17 12.25 10.24
CA LEU A 112 29.21 11.11 11.16
C LEU A 112 30.63 10.90 11.69
N ALA A 113 31.65 10.93 10.83
CA ALA A 113 33.06 10.76 11.21
C ALA A 113 33.61 11.90 12.10
N ALA A 114 33.12 13.13 11.93
CA ALA A 114 33.63 14.30 12.64
C ALA A 114 33.36 14.34 14.17
N GLY A 115 32.54 13.44 14.71
CA GLY A 115 32.21 13.39 16.14
C GLY A 115 31.29 14.51 16.66
N GLY A 116 30.89 14.42 17.94
CA GLY A 116 29.78 15.19 18.56
C GLY A 116 29.90 16.71 18.65
N THR A 117 30.96 17.32 18.11
CA THR A 117 31.19 18.77 18.11
C THR A 117 30.90 19.47 16.78
N ALA A 118 30.69 18.71 15.69
CA ALA A 118 30.37 19.26 14.38
C ALA A 118 28.87 19.59 14.25
N VAL A 119 28.49 20.84 14.55
CA VAL A 119 27.17 21.39 14.23
C VAL A 119 27.28 22.14 12.90
N GLY A 120 26.68 21.60 11.83
CA GLY A 120 26.71 22.20 10.50
C GLY A 120 27.13 21.24 9.38
N GLY A 121 27.14 21.72 8.13
CA GLY A 121 27.53 20.92 6.96
C GLY A 121 26.42 20.00 6.44
N GLU A 122 26.74 18.73 6.24
CA GLU A 122 25.87 17.71 5.63
C GLU A 122 24.51 17.57 6.34
N ILE A 123 24.49 17.57 7.68
CA ILE A 123 23.24 17.43 8.45
C ILE A 123 22.31 18.65 8.28
N ALA A 124 22.88 19.86 8.22
CA ALA A 124 22.10 21.07 7.99
C ALA A 124 21.54 21.09 6.56
N HIS A 125 22.33 20.61 5.58
CA HIS A 125 21.87 20.44 4.21
C HIS A 125 20.73 19.41 4.11
N LEU A 126 20.87 18.25 4.77
CA LEU A 126 19.79 17.26 4.88
C LEU A 126 18.50 17.92 5.38
N ILE A 127 18.53 18.56 6.55
CA ILE A 127 17.35 19.16 7.18
C ILE A 127 16.69 20.19 6.26
N ALA A 128 17.48 21.05 5.62
CA ALA A 128 16.96 22.09 4.74
C ALA A 128 16.38 21.54 3.42
N ALA A 129 17.02 20.52 2.84
CA ALA A 129 16.67 20.01 1.51
C ALA A 129 15.59 18.92 1.56
N PHE A 130 15.48 18.15 2.64
CA PHE A 130 14.64 16.96 2.70
C PHE A 130 13.16 17.21 2.36
N PRO A 131 12.47 18.26 2.86
CA PRO A 131 11.07 18.51 2.55
C PRO A 131 10.83 18.82 1.07
N GLY A 132 11.80 19.48 0.42
CA GLY A 132 11.77 19.83 -0.99
C GLY A 132 12.28 18.74 -1.93
N ALA A 133 12.86 17.67 -1.39
CA ALA A 133 13.59 16.69 -2.18
C ALA A 133 12.69 15.83 -3.09
N ALA A 134 11.42 15.65 -2.71
CA ALA A 134 10.44 14.97 -3.56
C ALA A 134 9.00 15.39 -3.26
N PRO A 135 8.08 15.23 -4.23
CA PRO A 135 6.65 15.48 -4.02
C PRO A 135 6.07 14.73 -2.81
N ALA A 136 6.52 13.49 -2.57
CA ALA A 136 6.09 12.67 -1.44
C ALA A 136 6.50 13.22 -0.06
N HIS A 137 7.45 14.15 0.00
CA HIS A 137 7.95 14.76 1.24
C HIS A 137 7.31 16.13 1.54
N ARG A 138 6.49 16.68 0.63
CA ARG A 138 5.99 18.07 0.73
C ARG A 138 5.11 18.36 1.93
N ASP A 139 4.53 17.33 2.52
CA ASP A 139 3.59 17.37 3.64
C ASP A 139 4.17 16.63 4.87
N ILE A 140 5.50 16.44 4.93
CA ILE A 140 6.20 15.86 6.07
C ILE A 140 5.91 16.62 7.38
N ASP A 141 5.70 17.92 7.28
CA ASP A 141 5.38 18.82 8.38
C ASP A 141 3.91 18.75 8.80
N ASN A 142 3.03 18.15 7.98
CA ASN A 142 1.61 18.09 8.27
C ASN A 142 1.29 17.10 9.41
N PRO A 143 0.90 17.57 10.61
CA PRO A 143 0.64 16.70 11.74
C PRO A 143 -0.68 15.92 11.62
N HIS A 144 -1.46 16.17 10.58
CA HIS A 144 -2.77 15.56 10.34
C HIS A 144 -2.71 14.35 9.40
N LEU A 145 -1.54 13.94 8.89
CA LEU A 145 -1.48 12.83 7.95
C LEU A 145 -1.70 11.48 8.63
N VAL A 146 -2.64 10.71 8.09
CA VAL A 146 -2.89 9.32 8.43
C VAL A 146 -2.67 8.42 7.22
N GLY A 147 -2.09 7.25 7.48
CA GLY A 147 -1.98 6.20 6.49
C GLY A 147 -3.31 5.54 6.21
N LEU A 148 -3.63 5.28 4.94
CA LEU A 148 -4.61 4.27 4.55
C LEU A 148 -3.87 3.15 3.82
N ALA A 149 -3.75 1.99 4.46
CA ALA A 149 -3.27 0.79 3.79
C ALA A 149 -4.25 0.34 2.70
N TYR A 150 -3.73 0.05 1.50
CA TYR A 150 -4.54 -0.52 0.43
C TYR A 150 -3.79 -1.59 -0.38
N SER A 151 -4.53 -2.55 -0.91
CA SER A 151 -4.02 -3.59 -1.82
C SER A 151 -4.97 -3.78 -3.00
N VAL A 152 -4.42 -4.29 -4.11
CA VAL A 152 -5.18 -4.55 -5.34
C VAL A 152 -4.96 -6.01 -5.74
N LEU A 153 -6.01 -6.80 -5.67
CA LEU A 153 -6.06 -8.17 -6.16
C LEU A 153 -6.51 -8.12 -7.62
N ALA A 154 -5.54 -7.96 -8.51
CA ALA A 154 -5.73 -7.97 -9.95
C ALA A 154 -4.52 -8.61 -10.62
N MET A 155 -4.67 -9.17 -11.81
CA MET A 155 -3.58 -9.73 -12.61
C MET A 155 -2.57 -8.63 -12.95
N THR A 156 -1.33 -9.03 -13.17
CA THR A 156 -0.39 -8.23 -13.97
C THR A 156 -0.68 -8.45 -15.46
N ARG A 157 -0.09 -7.61 -16.32
CA ARG A 157 -0.20 -7.79 -17.78
C ARG A 157 0.33 -9.15 -18.24
N ASP A 158 1.40 -9.64 -17.63
CA ASP A 158 2.01 -10.92 -18.00
C ASP A 158 1.11 -12.10 -17.59
N GLU A 159 0.50 -12.02 -16.41
CA GLU A 159 -0.50 -13.01 -15.96
C GLU A 159 -1.75 -13.02 -16.85
N ALA A 160 -2.26 -11.83 -17.21
CA ALA A 160 -3.39 -11.71 -18.13
C ALA A 160 -3.07 -12.27 -19.53
N ARG A 161 -1.85 -12.02 -20.05
CA ARG A 161 -1.39 -12.60 -21.32
C ARG A 161 -1.30 -14.12 -21.26
N ALA A 162 -0.78 -14.68 -20.16
CA ALA A 162 -0.70 -16.13 -20.00
C ALA A 162 -2.09 -16.80 -20.06
N ILE A 163 -3.11 -16.17 -19.45
CA ILE A 163 -4.50 -16.65 -19.54
C ILE A 163 -5.07 -16.46 -20.95
N ALA A 164 -4.79 -15.34 -21.63
CA ALA A 164 -5.24 -15.11 -22.99
C ALA A 164 -4.68 -16.13 -23.99
N GLU A 165 -3.40 -16.50 -23.84
CA GLU A 165 -2.72 -17.47 -24.70
C GLU A 165 -3.09 -18.92 -24.36
N ARG A 166 -3.33 -19.22 -23.09
CA ARG A 166 -3.64 -20.58 -22.62
C ARG A 166 -4.79 -20.59 -21.60
N PRO A 167 -6.04 -20.32 -22.03
CA PRO A 167 -7.20 -20.30 -21.13
C PRO A 167 -7.49 -21.68 -20.52
N GLU A 168 -7.06 -22.76 -21.17
CA GLU A 168 -7.16 -24.15 -20.71
C GLU A 168 -6.59 -24.36 -19.30
N LEU A 169 -5.62 -23.54 -18.86
CA LEU A 169 -5.07 -23.56 -17.50
C LEU A 169 -6.16 -23.45 -16.43
N VAL A 170 -7.18 -22.65 -16.67
CA VAL A 170 -8.30 -22.48 -15.74
C VAL A 170 -9.14 -23.75 -15.66
N ARG A 171 -9.34 -24.45 -16.79
CA ARG A 171 -10.05 -25.73 -16.80
C ARG A 171 -9.26 -26.78 -16.03
N ASP A 172 -7.96 -26.85 -16.29
CA ASP A 172 -7.10 -27.90 -15.77
C ASP A 172 -6.91 -27.76 -14.24
N GLU A 173 -6.83 -26.52 -13.72
CA GLU A 173 -6.58 -26.25 -12.29
C GLU A 173 -7.85 -25.97 -11.48
N LEU A 174 -8.83 -25.25 -12.05
CA LEU A 174 -10.05 -24.81 -11.34
C LEU A 174 -11.31 -25.55 -11.79
N GLY A 175 -11.22 -26.32 -12.89
CA GLY A 175 -12.32 -27.13 -13.41
C GLY A 175 -13.16 -26.43 -14.49
N ARG A 176 -14.14 -27.18 -14.99
CA ARG A 176 -14.92 -26.80 -16.19
C ARG A 176 -15.78 -25.55 -16.00
N LYS A 177 -16.44 -25.39 -14.85
CA LYS A 177 -17.35 -24.24 -14.61
C LYS A 177 -16.62 -22.89 -14.59
N PRO A 178 -15.50 -22.70 -13.84
CA PRO A 178 -14.70 -21.47 -13.93
C PRO A 178 -14.21 -21.18 -15.35
N TYR A 179 -13.81 -22.20 -16.10
CA TYR A 179 -13.36 -22.04 -17.49
C TYR A 179 -14.47 -21.58 -18.43
N GLU A 180 -15.66 -22.20 -18.39
CA GLU A 180 -16.80 -21.78 -19.21
C GLU A 180 -17.21 -20.33 -18.89
N PHE A 181 -17.20 -19.96 -17.62
CA PHE A 181 -17.46 -18.59 -17.19
C PHE A 181 -16.39 -17.62 -17.70
N LEU A 182 -15.10 -17.97 -17.55
CA LEU A 182 -13.98 -17.19 -18.07
C LEU A 182 -14.13 -16.95 -19.58
N GLN A 183 -14.43 -17.99 -20.36
CA GLN A 183 -14.60 -17.86 -21.81
C GLN A 183 -15.76 -16.93 -22.17
N SER A 184 -16.88 -17.02 -21.47
CA SER A 184 -18.02 -16.10 -21.66
C SER A 184 -17.62 -14.65 -21.40
N VAL A 185 -16.88 -14.42 -20.32
CA VAL A 185 -16.39 -13.09 -19.93
C VAL A 185 -15.39 -12.53 -20.96
N ILE A 186 -14.39 -13.33 -21.36
CA ILE A 186 -13.38 -12.92 -22.36
C ILE A 186 -14.02 -12.64 -23.71
N ALA A 187 -15.01 -13.43 -24.14
CA ALA A 187 -15.72 -13.19 -25.40
C ALA A 187 -16.44 -11.83 -25.37
N GLY A 188 -17.10 -11.50 -24.25
CA GLY A 188 -17.74 -10.20 -24.05
C GLY A 188 -16.74 -9.04 -24.01
N LEU A 189 -15.59 -9.20 -23.35
CA LEU A 189 -14.54 -8.18 -23.28
C LEU A 189 -13.85 -7.95 -24.62
N SER A 190 -13.53 -9.02 -25.34
CA SER A 190 -12.85 -8.97 -26.64
C SER A 190 -13.68 -8.21 -27.69
N SER A 191 -15.01 -8.19 -27.55
CA SER A 191 -15.89 -7.37 -28.39
C SER A 191 -15.69 -5.87 -28.21
N LYS A 192 -15.07 -5.44 -27.09
CA LYS A 192 -14.79 -4.05 -26.74
C LYS A 192 -13.32 -3.64 -26.94
N GLY A 193 -12.43 -4.58 -27.24
CA GLY A 193 -11.00 -4.35 -27.47
C GLY A 193 -10.09 -5.42 -26.85
N ASP A 194 -8.78 -5.18 -26.88
CA ASP A 194 -7.80 -6.05 -26.21
C ASP A 194 -7.88 -5.91 -24.69
N TRP A 195 -8.54 -6.85 -24.03
CA TRP A 195 -8.75 -6.85 -22.58
C TRP A 195 -7.46 -7.00 -21.77
N VAL A 196 -6.39 -7.58 -22.34
CA VAL A 196 -5.09 -7.71 -21.69
C VAL A 196 -4.47 -6.33 -21.45
N SER A 197 -4.77 -5.36 -22.33
CA SER A 197 -4.29 -3.98 -22.22
C SER A 197 -4.81 -3.23 -20.98
N PHE A 198 -5.88 -3.72 -20.34
CA PHE A 198 -6.40 -3.16 -19.08
C PHE A 198 -5.46 -3.40 -17.90
N TYR A 199 -4.50 -4.31 -18.01
CA TYR A 199 -3.52 -4.58 -16.95
C TYR A 199 -2.18 -3.90 -17.24
N GLY A 200 -1.47 -3.52 -16.18
CA GLY A 200 -0.11 -2.95 -16.25
C GLY A 200 0.95 -3.88 -15.68
N THR A 201 2.15 -3.36 -15.48
CA THR A 201 3.25 -4.13 -14.88
C THR A 201 3.00 -4.41 -13.40
N CYS A 202 2.39 -3.45 -12.69
CA CYS A 202 1.98 -3.62 -11.30
C CYS A 202 0.46 -3.83 -11.21
N ARG A 203 0.00 -4.56 -10.18
CA ARG A 203 -1.44 -4.85 -10.00
C ARG A 203 -2.31 -3.60 -9.81
N HIS A 204 -1.77 -2.54 -9.17
CA HIS A 204 -2.47 -1.26 -9.04
C HIS A 204 -2.54 -0.41 -10.32
N ASP A 205 -1.85 -0.82 -11.39
CA ASP A 205 -1.92 -0.20 -12.72
C ASP A 205 -3.13 -0.69 -13.51
N TRP A 206 -3.85 -1.69 -12.99
CA TRP A 206 -5.10 -2.19 -13.55
C TRP A 206 -6.10 -1.06 -13.79
N GLN A 207 -6.72 -1.07 -14.97
CA GLN A 207 -7.63 -0.06 -15.48
C GLN A 207 -9.03 -0.66 -15.67
N PRO A 208 -9.82 -0.84 -14.59
CA PRO A 208 -11.13 -1.48 -14.66
C PRO A 208 -12.09 -0.79 -15.63
N PHE A 209 -11.94 0.51 -15.89
CA PHE A 209 -12.89 1.31 -16.66
C PHE A 209 -12.30 1.95 -17.94
N GLY A 210 -11.11 1.52 -18.39
CA GLY A 210 -10.53 1.97 -19.67
C GLY A 210 -10.09 3.45 -19.76
N GLY A 211 -9.73 4.09 -18.65
CA GLY A 211 -9.41 5.53 -18.61
C GLY A 211 -8.60 5.95 -17.38
N GLY A 212 -7.57 5.17 -17.04
CA GLY A 212 -6.72 5.41 -15.87
C GLY A 212 -6.77 4.26 -14.86
N SER A 213 -5.67 4.09 -14.13
CA SER A 213 -5.47 2.98 -13.20
C SER A 213 -6.23 3.15 -11.89
N VAL A 214 -6.36 2.05 -11.14
CA VAL A 214 -6.84 2.04 -9.76
C VAL A 214 -6.02 2.98 -8.88
N LYS A 215 -4.68 2.98 -9.04
CA LYS A 215 -3.80 3.93 -8.35
C LYS A 215 -4.22 5.38 -8.60
N ALA A 216 -4.38 5.78 -9.87
CA ALA A 216 -4.77 7.14 -10.23
C ALA A 216 -6.18 7.50 -9.70
N LEU A 217 -7.13 6.56 -9.72
CA LEU A 217 -8.46 6.75 -9.16
C LEU A 217 -8.41 7.03 -7.64
N LEU A 218 -7.63 6.26 -6.89
CA LEU A 218 -7.48 6.45 -5.45
C LEU A 218 -6.76 7.76 -5.12
N GLU A 219 -5.70 8.10 -5.85
CA GLU A 219 -4.97 9.37 -5.69
C GLU A 219 -5.88 10.58 -5.93
N GLU A 220 -6.67 10.56 -7.01
CA GLU A 220 -7.66 11.59 -7.32
C GLU A 220 -8.69 11.78 -6.18
N LEU A 221 -9.22 10.65 -5.67
CA LEU A 221 -10.21 10.67 -4.60
C LEU A 221 -9.63 11.19 -3.28
N VAL A 222 -8.43 10.76 -2.92
CA VAL A 222 -7.75 11.22 -1.71
C VAL A 222 -7.42 12.70 -1.78
N ALA A 223 -6.93 13.20 -2.93
CA ALA A 223 -6.74 14.64 -3.14
C ALA A 223 -8.06 15.40 -2.96
N THR A 224 -9.14 14.92 -3.57
CA THR A 224 -10.48 15.51 -3.42
C THR A 224 -10.96 15.50 -1.96
N ILE A 225 -10.64 14.47 -1.17
CA ILE A 225 -10.98 14.39 0.26
C ILE A 225 -10.17 15.41 1.06
N ASN A 226 -8.87 15.45 0.87
CA ASN A 226 -7.96 16.28 1.65
C ASN A 226 -8.12 17.78 1.36
N GLU A 227 -8.49 18.16 0.13
CA GLU A 227 -8.58 19.56 -0.31
C GLU A 227 -9.99 20.16 -0.17
N GLN A 228 -10.88 19.50 0.56
CA GLN A 228 -12.25 19.97 0.74
C GLN A 228 -12.36 21.27 1.53
N ARG A 229 -12.95 22.29 0.90
CA ARG A 229 -13.29 23.55 1.55
C ARG A 229 -14.42 23.42 2.58
N VAL A 230 -15.40 22.57 2.29
CA VAL A 230 -16.54 22.28 3.18
C VAL A 230 -16.47 20.80 3.51
N VAL A 231 -16.11 20.49 4.75
CA VAL A 231 -15.99 19.11 5.25
C VAL A 231 -17.36 18.64 5.73
N PRO A 232 -17.95 17.60 5.13
CA PRO A 232 -19.20 17.02 5.63
C PRO A 232 -19.04 16.53 7.07
N LYS A 233 -20.07 16.68 7.92
CA LYS A 233 -20.04 16.20 9.33
C LYS A 233 -19.59 14.75 9.48
N ARG A 234 -19.99 13.89 8.54
CA ARG A 234 -19.58 12.48 8.49
C ARG A 234 -18.07 12.36 8.36
N ASP A 235 -17.48 13.05 7.39
CA ASP A 235 -16.04 12.99 7.13
C ASP A 235 -15.26 13.61 8.28
N GLN A 236 -15.77 14.71 8.86
CA GLN A 236 -15.22 15.30 10.08
C GLN A 236 -15.20 14.30 11.24
N SER A 237 -16.26 13.50 11.40
CA SER A 237 -16.37 12.50 12.46
C SER A 237 -15.47 11.29 12.22
N ALA A 238 -15.34 10.85 10.97
CA ALA A 238 -14.56 9.68 10.59
C ALA A 238 -13.05 9.97 10.57
N LEU A 239 -12.66 11.10 10.00
CA LEU A 239 -11.26 11.50 9.85
C LEU A 239 -10.74 12.29 11.05
N LEU A 240 -11.61 12.87 11.88
CA LEU A 240 -11.22 13.71 13.03
C LEU A 240 -10.25 14.84 12.63
N GLY A 241 -10.46 15.41 11.44
CA GLY A 241 -9.59 16.46 10.89
C GLY A 241 -8.27 15.96 10.30
N ASN A 242 -8.09 14.66 10.11
CA ASN A 242 -6.90 14.09 9.47
C ASN A 242 -7.00 14.10 7.93
N HIS A 243 -5.83 14.13 7.29
CA HIS A 243 -5.63 13.98 5.85
C HIS A 243 -5.16 12.56 5.53
N ILE A 244 -5.68 12.00 4.43
CA ILE A 244 -5.39 10.63 4.03
C ILE A 244 -4.12 10.59 3.18
N ARG A 245 -3.24 9.63 3.46
CA ARG A 245 -2.12 9.24 2.61
C ARG A 245 -2.20 7.76 2.29
N LEU A 246 -2.25 7.44 1.00
CA LEU A 246 -2.30 6.05 0.54
C LEU A 246 -0.98 5.33 0.84
N ARG A 247 -1.07 4.10 1.35
CA ARG A 247 0.06 3.21 1.61
C ARG A 247 -0.17 1.91 0.86
N TYR A 248 0.56 1.70 -0.23
CA TYR A 248 0.35 0.53 -1.06
C TYR A 248 0.99 -0.71 -0.42
N TYR A 249 0.22 -1.79 -0.31
CA TYR A 249 0.66 -3.13 0.04
C TYR A 249 0.52 -4.02 -1.20
N PRO A 250 1.62 -4.26 -1.93
CA PRO A 250 1.59 -5.13 -3.11
C PRO A 250 0.99 -6.48 -2.77
N PHE A 251 0.01 -6.89 -3.59
CA PHE A 251 -0.54 -8.23 -3.49
C PHE A 251 0.41 -9.22 -4.15
N GLU A 252 1.13 -9.99 -3.33
CA GLU A 252 1.96 -11.09 -3.80
C GLU A 252 1.31 -12.41 -3.39
N PRO A 253 0.80 -13.23 -4.34
CA PRO A 253 -0.05 -14.39 -4.04
C PRO A 253 0.54 -15.36 -3.01
N ASP A 254 1.86 -15.57 -3.07
CA ASP A 254 2.57 -16.46 -2.15
C ASP A 254 2.76 -15.86 -0.76
N ALA A 255 2.78 -14.53 -0.64
CA ALA A 255 2.83 -13.84 0.65
C ALA A 255 1.46 -13.82 1.35
N PHE A 256 0.35 -13.87 0.59
CA PHE A 256 -1.02 -13.83 1.10
C PHE A 256 -1.54 -15.20 1.59
N ARG A 257 -0.69 -15.96 2.28
CA ARG A 257 -1.00 -17.25 2.92
C ARG A 257 -0.58 -17.22 4.38
N GLN A 258 -1.30 -17.91 5.26
CA GLN A 258 -1.05 -17.88 6.71
C GLN A 258 0.33 -18.42 7.12
N ASP A 259 0.88 -19.33 6.32
CA ASP A 259 2.19 -19.95 6.49
C ASP A 259 3.34 -19.15 5.86
N ALA A 260 3.04 -18.06 5.15
CA ALA A 260 4.05 -17.28 4.46
C ALA A 260 4.91 -16.45 5.44
N PRO A 261 6.21 -16.24 5.16
CA PRO A 261 7.08 -15.41 5.99
C PRO A 261 6.57 -13.97 6.19
N ASP A 262 5.88 -13.44 5.18
CA ASP A 262 5.31 -12.07 5.20
C ASP A 262 3.90 -12.01 5.82
N TRP A 263 3.32 -13.14 6.24
CA TRP A 263 2.00 -13.17 6.85
C TRP A 263 1.84 -12.25 8.07
N PRO A 264 2.81 -12.16 9.00
CA PRO A 264 2.69 -11.25 10.15
C PRO A 264 2.51 -9.78 9.74
N LEU A 265 3.13 -9.35 8.64
CA LEU A 265 2.98 -8.00 8.09
C LEU A 265 1.57 -7.80 7.52
N LEU A 266 1.06 -8.78 6.76
CA LEU A 266 -0.29 -8.74 6.21
C LEU A 266 -1.36 -8.78 7.30
N ALA A 267 -1.16 -9.60 8.34
CA ALA A 267 -2.03 -9.65 9.51
C ALA A 267 -2.05 -8.30 10.26
N ALA A 268 -0.90 -7.63 10.37
CA ALA A 268 -0.82 -6.29 10.96
C ALA A 268 -1.54 -5.24 10.11
N MET A 269 -1.37 -5.26 8.78
CA MET A 269 -2.14 -4.43 7.85
C MET A 269 -3.65 -4.63 8.04
N ARG A 270 -4.10 -5.90 8.05
CA ARG A 270 -5.50 -6.26 8.22
C ARG A 270 -6.06 -5.75 9.54
N GLY A 271 -5.34 -5.98 10.65
CA GLY A 271 -5.76 -5.56 11.98
C GLY A 271 -5.84 -4.03 12.14
N ARG A 272 -5.13 -3.28 11.30
CA ARG A 272 -5.17 -1.81 11.28
C ARG A 272 -6.40 -1.23 10.59
N GLY A 273 -7.08 -2.03 9.78
CA GLY A 273 -8.05 -1.59 8.79
C GLY A 273 -7.35 -1.27 7.47
N CYS A 274 -7.86 -1.81 6.36
CA CYS A 274 -7.29 -1.58 5.04
C CYS A 274 -8.37 -1.62 3.95
N LEU A 275 -8.03 -1.09 2.78
CA LEU A 275 -8.82 -1.19 1.56
C LEU A 275 -8.29 -2.30 0.65
N VAL A 276 -9.17 -3.18 0.17
CA VAL A 276 -8.82 -4.18 -0.85
C VAL A 276 -9.74 -4.00 -2.05
N LEU A 277 -9.15 -3.75 -3.22
CA LEU A 277 -9.88 -3.71 -4.48
C LEU A 277 -9.60 -4.99 -5.26
N VAL A 278 -10.67 -5.63 -5.73
CA VAL A 278 -10.61 -6.95 -6.35
C VAL A 278 -11.08 -6.87 -7.79
N ASP A 279 -10.27 -7.36 -8.71
CA ASP A 279 -10.70 -7.67 -10.07
C ASP A 279 -11.35 -9.06 -10.10
N GLU A 280 -12.60 -9.10 -10.51
CA GLU A 280 -13.37 -10.34 -10.59
C GLU A 280 -12.72 -11.34 -11.55
N LEU A 281 -12.26 -10.88 -12.72
CA LEU A 281 -11.63 -11.75 -13.72
C LEU A 281 -10.36 -12.41 -13.17
N SER A 282 -9.56 -11.64 -12.42
CA SER A 282 -8.32 -12.12 -11.80
C SER A 282 -8.54 -13.23 -10.78
N THR A 283 -9.70 -13.32 -10.15
CA THR A 283 -9.98 -14.41 -9.21
C THR A 283 -10.16 -15.78 -9.89
N LEU A 284 -10.25 -15.81 -11.22
CA LEU A 284 -10.24 -17.03 -12.04
C LEU A 284 -8.83 -17.45 -12.47
N HIS A 285 -7.81 -16.62 -12.19
CA HIS A 285 -6.43 -17.00 -12.48
C HIS A 285 -5.97 -18.06 -11.45
N PRO A 286 -5.46 -19.24 -11.85
CA PRO A 286 -5.12 -20.32 -10.91
C PRO A 286 -4.17 -19.91 -9.78
N ALA A 287 -3.17 -19.08 -10.09
CA ALA A 287 -2.23 -18.57 -9.09
C ALA A 287 -2.86 -17.57 -8.08
N LEU A 288 -3.97 -16.93 -8.44
CA LEU A 288 -4.64 -15.91 -7.62
C LEU A 288 -5.92 -16.44 -6.96
N HIS A 289 -6.50 -17.51 -7.48
CA HIS A 289 -7.74 -18.08 -6.99
C HIS A 289 -7.65 -18.44 -5.51
N GLY A 290 -8.59 -17.93 -4.72
CA GLY A 290 -8.64 -18.10 -3.26
C GLY A 290 -7.53 -17.38 -2.47
N LYS A 291 -6.53 -16.79 -3.16
CA LYS A 291 -5.49 -15.98 -2.51
C LYS A 291 -6.12 -14.66 -2.08
N GLY A 292 -5.96 -14.31 -0.81
CA GLY A 292 -6.61 -13.12 -0.24
C GLY A 292 -7.98 -13.35 0.39
N ASN A 293 -8.56 -14.56 0.32
CA ASN A 293 -9.83 -14.91 0.98
C ASN A 293 -9.89 -14.42 2.45
N VAL A 294 -8.80 -14.56 3.20
CA VAL A 294 -8.70 -14.11 4.60
C VAL A 294 -8.94 -12.61 4.79
N PHE A 295 -8.66 -11.79 3.79
CA PHE A 295 -9.00 -10.36 3.78
C PHE A 295 -10.45 -10.12 3.37
N LEU A 296 -10.93 -10.88 2.39
CA LEU A 296 -12.27 -10.69 1.83
C LEU A 296 -13.37 -11.03 2.85
N SER A 297 -13.14 -11.96 3.76
CA SER A 297 -14.08 -12.29 4.84
C SER A 297 -14.01 -11.40 6.07
N ASP A 298 -12.96 -10.59 6.21
CA ASP A 298 -12.70 -9.89 7.46
C ASP A 298 -13.53 -8.58 7.52
N PRO A 299 -14.41 -8.40 8.53
CA PRO A 299 -15.22 -7.19 8.67
C PRO A 299 -14.39 -5.92 8.97
N ALA A 300 -13.13 -6.06 9.38
CA ALA A 300 -12.21 -4.93 9.53
C ALA A 300 -11.69 -4.42 8.16
N VAL A 301 -11.77 -5.23 7.11
CA VAL A 301 -11.29 -4.88 5.76
C VAL A 301 -12.41 -4.24 4.96
N THR A 302 -12.15 -3.07 4.40
CA THR A 302 -13.01 -2.44 3.41
C THR A 302 -12.70 -3.02 2.05
N VAL A 303 -13.70 -3.50 1.32
CA VAL A 303 -13.50 -4.30 0.13
C VAL A 303 -14.53 -3.99 -0.94
N ALA A 304 -14.07 -3.91 -2.19
CA ALA A 304 -14.98 -3.88 -3.33
C ALA A 304 -14.47 -4.75 -4.48
N THR A 305 -15.40 -5.43 -5.14
CA THR A 305 -15.12 -6.01 -6.46
C THR A 305 -15.44 -4.98 -7.53
N LEU A 306 -14.47 -4.74 -8.41
CA LEU A 306 -14.66 -3.90 -9.58
C LEU A 306 -14.66 -4.81 -10.81
N SER A 307 -15.55 -4.50 -11.73
CA SER A 307 -15.71 -5.23 -12.97
C SER A 307 -15.49 -4.26 -14.12
N GLY A 308 -14.60 -4.60 -15.04
CA GLY A 308 -14.57 -3.94 -16.35
C GLY A 308 -15.67 -4.41 -17.30
N LEU A 309 -16.53 -5.31 -16.81
CA LEU A 309 -17.62 -5.89 -17.57
C LEU A 309 -18.80 -4.94 -17.63
N ASP A 310 -19.39 -4.89 -18.82
CA ASP A 310 -20.72 -4.30 -18.95
C ASP A 310 -21.69 -5.11 -18.09
N PRO A 311 -22.57 -4.47 -17.29
CA PRO A 311 -23.69 -5.19 -16.69
C PRO A 311 -24.57 -5.91 -17.74
N ALA A 312 -24.56 -5.48 -19.01
CA ALA A 312 -25.21 -6.20 -20.10
C ALA A 312 -24.48 -7.49 -20.55
N VAL A 313 -23.18 -7.61 -20.24
CA VAL A 313 -22.33 -8.77 -20.56
C VAL A 313 -22.32 -9.78 -19.41
N CYS A 314 -22.33 -9.30 -18.16
CA CYS A 314 -22.44 -10.15 -16.98
C CYS A 314 -23.26 -9.43 -15.90
N SER A 315 -24.43 -9.98 -15.57
CA SER A 315 -25.31 -9.38 -14.56
C SER A 315 -24.75 -9.59 -13.15
N LEU A 316 -25.13 -8.72 -12.20
CA LEU A 316 -24.78 -8.91 -10.79
C LEU A 316 -25.25 -10.27 -10.26
N GLU A 317 -26.44 -10.72 -10.64
CA GLU A 317 -26.96 -12.05 -10.26
C GLU A 317 -26.07 -13.18 -10.79
N SER A 318 -25.63 -13.06 -12.05
CA SER A 318 -24.67 -13.99 -12.66
C SER A 318 -23.31 -13.98 -11.98
N LEU A 319 -22.87 -12.83 -11.42
CA LEU A 319 -21.63 -12.70 -10.63
C LEU A 319 -21.79 -13.26 -9.22
N VAL A 320 -22.96 -13.10 -8.60
CA VAL A 320 -23.27 -13.67 -7.27
C VAL A 320 -23.37 -15.20 -7.33
N ASP A 321 -23.97 -15.75 -8.40
CA ASP A 321 -24.07 -17.20 -8.63
C ASP A 321 -22.86 -17.79 -9.36
N SER A 322 -21.88 -16.95 -9.71
CA SER A 322 -20.68 -17.35 -10.45
C SER A 322 -19.79 -18.31 -9.65
N PRO A 323 -19.07 -19.25 -10.31
CA PRO A 323 -17.99 -20.01 -9.67
C PRO A 323 -16.86 -19.11 -9.12
N LEU A 324 -16.87 -17.81 -9.42
CA LEU A 324 -16.06 -16.78 -8.76
C LEU A 324 -16.23 -16.76 -7.24
N ARG A 325 -17.32 -17.33 -6.69
CA ARG A 325 -17.68 -17.45 -5.27
C ARG A 325 -16.57 -17.01 -4.33
N ILE A 326 -16.50 -15.71 -4.14
CA ILE A 326 -16.03 -15.18 -2.88
C ILE A 326 -17.26 -15.26 -1.99
N ASP A 327 -17.70 -16.48 -1.64
CA ASP A 327 -18.91 -16.76 -0.84
C ASP A 327 -18.96 -15.83 0.39
N MET A 328 -17.78 -15.49 0.90
CA MET A 328 -17.59 -14.59 2.03
C MET A 328 -17.93 -13.12 1.74
N LEU A 329 -17.69 -12.62 0.52
CA LEU A 329 -18.15 -11.27 0.13
C LEU A 329 -19.64 -11.24 -0.16
N VAL A 330 -20.19 -12.29 -0.78
CA VAL A 330 -21.64 -12.40 -0.99
C VAL A 330 -22.37 -12.43 0.35
N ASP A 331 -21.87 -13.20 1.32
CA ASP A 331 -22.42 -13.20 2.68
C ASP A 331 -22.33 -11.81 3.33
N ARG A 332 -21.17 -11.12 3.21
CA ARG A 332 -21.02 -9.76 3.74
C ARG A 332 -21.98 -8.76 3.08
N PHE A 333 -22.10 -8.81 1.76
CA PHE A 333 -22.93 -7.88 1.00
C PHE A 333 -24.42 -8.16 1.15
N SER A 334 -24.87 -9.39 0.88
CA SER A 334 -26.29 -9.73 0.80
C SER A 334 -26.91 -10.10 2.13
N ASN A 335 -26.19 -10.84 3.00
CA ASN A 335 -26.76 -11.33 4.26
C ASN A 335 -26.46 -10.37 5.43
N LYS A 336 -25.23 -9.86 5.53
CA LYS A 336 -24.80 -8.98 6.62
C LYS A 336 -25.00 -7.50 6.32
N LEU A 337 -25.26 -7.13 5.06
CA LEU A 337 -25.42 -5.74 4.61
C LEU A 337 -24.26 -4.85 5.06
N ASP A 338 -23.04 -5.38 4.98
CA ASP A 338 -21.83 -4.72 5.47
C ASP A 338 -21.53 -3.47 4.61
N PRO A 339 -21.59 -2.25 5.17
CA PRO A 339 -21.37 -1.02 4.41
C PRO A 339 -19.93 -0.90 3.86
N ARG A 340 -19.00 -1.70 4.38
CA ARG A 340 -17.60 -1.76 3.94
C ARG A 340 -17.38 -2.74 2.79
N CYS A 341 -18.41 -3.44 2.35
CA CYS A 341 -18.35 -4.43 1.27
C CYS A 341 -19.24 -3.97 0.11
N GLU A 342 -18.71 -3.98 -1.11
CA GLU A 342 -19.48 -3.65 -2.32
C GLU A 342 -19.13 -4.61 -3.47
N LEU A 343 -20.14 -4.94 -4.29
CA LEU A 343 -19.99 -5.94 -5.34
C LEU A 343 -20.29 -5.38 -6.74
N ALA A 344 -19.57 -5.92 -7.71
CA ALA A 344 -19.70 -5.70 -9.14
C ALA A 344 -19.81 -4.21 -9.52
N ILE A 345 -18.86 -3.40 -9.03
CA ILE A 345 -18.80 -2.00 -9.44
C ILE A 345 -18.30 -1.94 -10.88
N ASN A 346 -19.21 -1.62 -11.79
CA ASN A 346 -19.02 -1.67 -13.24
C ASN A 346 -18.79 -0.32 -13.92
N SER A 347 -18.73 0.77 -13.15
CA SER A 347 -18.47 2.10 -13.70
C SER A 347 -17.63 2.95 -12.75
N ARG A 348 -16.78 3.80 -13.35
CA ARG A 348 -15.94 4.74 -12.61
C ARG A 348 -16.76 5.66 -11.69
N ALA A 349 -17.96 6.08 -12.12
CA ALA A 349 -18.83 6.95 -11.33
C ALA A 349 -19.31 6.25 -10.04
N ARG A 350 -19.76 4.99 -10.13
CA ARG A 350 -20.17 4.21 -8.95
C ARG A 350 -18.97 3.92 -8.04
N ALA A 351 -17.82 3.57 -8.60
CA ALA A 351 -16.58 3.38 -7.84
C ALA A 351 -16.20 4.64 -7.06
N ARG A 352 -16.19 5.80 -7.73
CA ARG A 352 -15.92 7.10 -7.08
C ARG A 352 -16.89 7.38 -5.96
N ARG A 353 -18.19 7.19 -6.19
CA ARG A 353 -19.23 7.43 -5.18
C ARG A 353 -19.01 6.55 -3.96
N TRP A 354 -18.85 5.24 -4.15
CA TRP A 354 -18.65 4.31 -3.04
C TRP A 354 -17.34 4.60 -2.30
N LEU A 355 -16.20 4.69 -2.99
CA LEU A 355 -14.90 5.00 -2.37
C LEU A 355 -14.92 6.33 -1.60
N ARG A 356 -15.60 7.36 -2.11
CA ARG A 356 -15.72 8.65 -1.41
C ARG A 356 -16.44 8.50 -0.05
N GLN A 357 -17.31 7.49 0.08
CA GLN A 357 -17.98 7.15 1.32
C GLN A 357 -17.11 6.21 2.20
N SER A 358 -16.50 5.20 1.60
CA SER A 358 -15.80 4.14 2.35
C SER A 358 -14.39 4.50 2.80
N LEU A 359 -13.66 5.36 2.07
CA LEU A 359 -12.26 5.70 2.42
C LEU A 359 -12.13 6.33 3.82
N PRO A 360 -12.95 7.34 4.22
CA PRO A 360 -12.94 7.84 5.59
C PRO A 360 -13.26 6.78 6.64
N GLU A 361 -14.19 5.87 6.34
CA GLU A 361 -14.66 4.85 7.27
C GLU A 361 -13.66 3.69 7.43
N ALA A 362 -12.89 3.38 6.38
CA ALA A 362 -11.78 2.43 6.43
C ALA A 362 -10.71 2.87 7.44
N LEU A 363 -10.52 4.18 7.59
CA LEU A 363 -9.60 4.78 8.55
C LEU A 363 -10.14 4.84 9.97
N ALA A 364 -11.46 4.82 10.17
CA ALA A 364 -12.09 4.95 11.49
C ALA A 364 -11.72 3.82 12.49
N GLY A 365 -10.93 2.81 12.06
CA GLY A 365 -10.24 1.83 12.90
C GLY A 365 -8.97 2.37 13.58
N SER A 366 -8.03 1.49 13.93
CA SER A 366 -6.84 1.88 14.72
C SER A 366 -5.87 2.83 14.01
N GLU A 367 -5.92 2.97 12.68
CA GLU A 367 -5.13 3.98 11.95
C GLU A 367 -5.68 5.42 12.08
N ALA A 368 -6.95 5.61 12.49
CA ALA A 368 -7.46 6.93 12.93
C ALA A 368 -6.83 7.43 14.24
N GLN A 369 -5.92 6.65 14.87
CA GLN A 369 -5.14 7.12 16.01
C GLN A 369 -4.13 8.22 15.63
N GLY A 370 -3.93 8.51 14.34
CA GLY A 370 -2.93 9.48 13.93
C GLY A 370 -1.51 9.00 14.20
N ALA A 371 -0.53 9.80 13.79
CA ALA A 371 0.83 9.64 14.30
C ALA A 371 0.96 10.10 15.77
N ASP A 372 0.00 10.89 16.28
CA ASP A 372 0.04 11.51 17.61
C ASP A 372 -1.17 11.11 18.50
N PRO A 373 -0.97 10.21 19.49
CA PRO A 373 -2.00 9.77 20.42
C PRO A 373 -2.58 10.89 21.31
N ASN A 374 -1.78 11.90 21.67
CA ASN A 374 -2.17 12.94 22.63
C ASN A 374 -3.23 13.89 22.04
N ARG A 375 -3.19 14.07 20.73
CA ARG A 375 -4.06 15.00 20.01
C ARG A 375 -5.53 14.60 20.01
N ARG A 376 -5.85 13.31 20.08
CA ARG A 376 -7.25 12.87 20.16
C ARG A 376 -7.89 13.27 21.47
N GLU A 377 -7.13 13.28 22.56
CA GLU A 377 -7.60 13.81 23.83
C GLU A 377 -7.89 15.31 23.72
N GLU A 378 -7.04 16.06 23.05
CA GLU A 378 -7.25 17.50 22.79
C GLU A 378 -8.48 17.74 21.91
N PHE A 379 -8.66 16.98 20.82
CA PHE A 379 -9.83 17.12 19.95
C PHE A 379 -11.14 16.72 20.65
N ARG A 380 -11.12 15.65 21.47
CA ARG A 380 -12.27 15.26 22.30
C ARG A 380 -12.57 16.31 23.37
N LYS A 381 -11.55 16.88 24.02
CA LYS A 381 -11.71 18.00 24.96
C LYS A 381 -12.28 19.23 24.27
N GLY A 382 -11.87 19.53 23.04
CA GLY A 382 -12.41 20.63 22.23
C GLY A 382 -13.88 20.41 21.80
N LEU A 383 -14.27 19.18 21.46
CA LEU A 383 -15.66 18.81 21.19
C LEU A 383 -16.56 18.86 22.43
N LEU A 384 -16.01 18.52 23.61
CA LEU A 384 -16.76 18.50 24.87
C LEU A 384 -16.78 19.86 25.59
N GLY A 385 -15.81 20.75 25.34
CA GLY A 385 -15.76 22.10 25.89
C GLY A 385 -16.49 23.17 25.06
N GLY A 386 -17.16 22.75 23.98
CA GLY A 386 -18.04 23.60 23.15
C GLY A 386 -19.53 23.36 23.37
N LEU A 387 -19.90 22.56 24.38
CA LEU A 387 -21.23 22.49 25.00
C LEU A 387 -21.22 23.33 26.28
#